data_AF-A0A2A4IJY8-F1
#
_entry.id   AF-A0A2A4IJY8-F1
#
_cell.length_a   1.000
_cell.length_b   1.000
_cell.length_c   1.000
_cell.angle_alpha   90.00
_cell.angle_beta   90.00
_cell.angle_gamma   90.00
#
_symmetry.space_group_name_H-M   'P 1'
#
loop_
_entity.id
_entity.type
_entity.pdbx_description
1 polymer ?
#
loop_
_entity_poly.entity_id
_entity_poly.type
_entity_poly.pdbx_seq_one_letter_code
_entity_poly.pdbx_strand_id
1 'polypeptide(L)'
;YNSFDALNTDKIADFFTVFGDIFLWFVIINAASNTVLFILFNVLLIVGFSVVSLFASSSDIGFTIAKLVICSFVFLYGFVPFIAYLIYVKTKSVISIYVSRAFLVIDLFALFIMMFFMFPYELRPYNNRVIYIIYNLLLAFTVINLMFTRMDKKTNIFTKAMYVILPIFALVFDILSMTASIYRIVNYGLTPNKLTLIILNIIFFIHLIFISINTIKSFINSFQNREDNNTLNIIISSKPIIFVYVYFVFSLFVCFVIPIIYIN
;
A
#
# COMPACT_ATOMS: atom_id res chain seq x y z
N TYR A 1 29.58 -4.64 5.98
CA TYR A 1 28.33 -4.32 5.28
C TYR A 1 27.39 -5.52 5.04
N ASN A 2 27.78 -6.78 5.33
CA ASN A 2 26.92 -7.97 5.20
C ASN A 2 26.50 -8.55 6.56
N SER A 3 25.80 -7.77 7.39
CA SER A 3 25.12 -8.30 8.58
C SER A 3 23.63 -7.98 8.56
N PHE A 4 22.97 -8.10 7.40
CA PHE A 4 21.52 -8.12 7.38
C PHE A 4 21.07 -9.46 7.99
N ASP A 5 20.68 -9.39 9.25
CA ASP A 5 20.07 -10.52 9.94
C ASP A 5 18.60 -10.53 9.56
N ALA A 6 18.22 -11.48 8.69
CA ALA A 6 16.88 -11.61 8.13
C ALA A 6 15.81 -11.96 9.18
N LEU A 7 16.20 -12.29 10.42
CA LEU A 7 15.26 -12.53 11.52
C LEU A 7 15.14 -11.34 12.47
N ASN A 8 15.99 -10.32 12.32
CA ASN A 8 15.94 -9.13 13.15
C ASN A 8 14.85 -8.18 12.67
N THR A 9 13.75 -8.11 13.43
CA THR A 9 12.56 -7.33 13.11
C THR A 9 12.83 -5.82 13.00
N ASP A 10 13.85 -5.31 13.69
CA ASP A 10 14.21 -3.88 13.63
C ASP A 10 14.94 -3.55 12.33
N LYS A 11 15.83 -4.43 11.85
CA LYS A 11 16.47 -4.29 10.54
C LYS A 11 15.46 -4.37 9.39
N ILE A 12 14.45 -5.22 9.53
CA ILE A 12 13.34 -5.30 8.57
C ILE A 12 12.53 -3.98 8.60
N ALA A 13 12.19 -3.47 9.79
CA ALA A 13 11.47 -2.19 9.91
C ALA A 13 12.25 -1.00 9.33
N ASP A 14 13.57 -0.98 9.50
CA ASP A 14 14.45 0.02 8.88
C ASP A 14 14.46 -0.11 7.35
N PHE A 15 14.53 -1.34 6.81
CA PHE A 15 14.40 -1.58 5.37
C PHE A 15 13.07 -1.06 4.82
N PHE A 16 11.94 -1.33 5.49
CA PHE A 16 10.64 -0.81 5.07
C PHE A 16 10.56 0.71 5.13
N THR A 17 11.22 1.34 6.11
CA THR A 17 11.32 2.80 6.17
C THR A 17 12.04 3.34 4.94
N VAL A 18 13.23 2.80 4.65
CA VAL A 18 14.05 3.17 3.50
C VAL A 18 13.27 3.00 2.19
N PHE A 19 12.66 1.84 2.00
CA PHE A 19 11.85 1.54 0.82
C PHE A 19 10.67 2.50 0.68
N GLY A 20 9.93 2.74 1.77
CA GLY A 20 8.80 3.66 1.79
C GLY A 20 9.20 5.09 1.47
N ASP A 21 10.35 5.55 1.98
CA ASP A 21 10.86 6.89 1.68
C ASP A 21 11.29 7.04 0.22
N ILE A 22 11.98 6.04 -0.34
CA ILE A 22 12.31 6.02 -1.78
C ILE A 22 11.04 6.03 -2.62
N PHE A 23 10.04 5.22 -2.25
CA PHE A 23 8.76 5.16 -2.95
C PHE A 23 8.01 6.49 -2.89
N LEU A 24 7.98 7.16 -1.73
CA LEU A 24 7.34 8.47 -1.61
C LEU A 24 8.07 9.54 -2.41
N TRP A 25 9.40 9.54 -2.43
CA TRP A 25 10.14 10.43 -3.31
C TRP A 25 9.88 10.14 -4.79
N PHE A 26 9.77 8.88 -5.17
CA PHE A 26 9.37 8.49 -6.52
C PHE A 26 7.98 9.05 -6.86
N VAL A 27 7.00 8.93 -5.95
CA VAL A 27 5.66 9.49 -6.16
C VAL A 27 5.69 11.02 -6.27
N ILE A 28 6.41 11.70 -5.37
CA ILE A 28 6.54 13.17 -5.38
C ILE A 28 7.17 13.67 -6.67
N ILE A 29 8.28 13.05 -7.11
CA ILE A 29 8.96 13.43 -8.35
C ILE A 29 8.06 13.19 -9.56
N ASN A 30 7.39 12.03 -9.65
CA ASN A 30 6.48 11.75 -10.76
C ASN A 30 5.29 12.71 -10.78
N ALA A 31 4.73 13.06 -9.63
CA ALA A 31 3.65 14.03 -9.55
C ALA A 31 4.12 15.40 -10.05
N ALA A 32 5.28 15.86 -9.58
CA ALA A 32 5.88 17.13 -10.01
C ALA A 32 6.26 17.15 -11.50
N SER A 33 6.84 16.06 -12.02
CA SER A 33 7.21 15.99 -13.44
C SER A 33 5.98 15.97 -14.34
N ASN A 34 4.93 15.23 -13.95
CA ASN A 34 3.68 15.17 -14.69
C ASN A 34 2.95 16.51 -14.71
N THR A 35 2.93 17.27 -13.61
CA THR A 35 2.31 18.61 -13.61
C THR A 35 3.07 19.59 -14.49
N VAL A 36 4.41 19.58 -14.45
CA VAL A 36 5.24 20.42 -15.34
C VAL A 36 5.02 20.06 -16.81
N LEU A 37 5.00 18.77 -17.14
CA LEU A 37 4.73 18.33 -18.52
C LEU A 37 3.31 18.68 -18.96
N PHE A 38 2.32 18.53 -18.09
CA PHE A 38 0.96 18.94 -18.39
C PHE A 38 0.89 20.43 -18.71
N ILE A 39 1.53 21.29 -17.93
CA ILE A 39 1.60 22.73 -18.19
C ILE A 39 2.31 22.99 -19.53
N LEU A 40 3.45 22.35 -19.79
CA LEU A 40 4.20 22.49 -21.03
C LEU A 40 3.36 22.11 -22.26
N PHE A 41 2.66 20.97 -22.22
CA PHE A 41 1.79 20.54 -23.32
C PHE A 41 0.65 21.53 -23.55
N ASN A 42 0.03 22.07 -22.50
CA ASN A 42 -1.01 23.08 -22.64
C ASN A 42 -0.47 24.39 -23.27
N VAL A 43 0.72 24.85 -22.88
CA VAL A 43 1.36 26.03 -23.49
C VAL A 43 1.68 25.80 -24.96
N LEU A 44 2.22 24.63 -25.31
CA LEU A 44 2.52 24.26 -26.69
C LEU A 44 1.24 24.23 -27.55
N LEU A 45 0.14 23.71 -27.02
CA LEU A 45 -1.16 23.71 -27.69
C LEU A 45 -1.66 25.14 -27.99
N ILE A 46 -1.47 26.08 -27.07
CA ILE A 46 -1.84 27.50 -27.26
C ILE A 46 -1.04 28.14 -28.41
N VAL A 47 0.24 27.78 -28.56
CA VAL A 47 1.13 28.27 -29.64
C VAL A 47 0.83 27.58 -30.99
N GLY A 48 -0.16 26.69 -31.05
CA GLY A 48 -0.55 25.96 -32.26
C GLY A 48 0.31 24.74 -32.53
N PHE A 49 1.23 24.37 -31.62
CA PHE A 49 1.99 23.14 -31.70
C PHE A 49 1.12 21.98 -31.20
N SER A 50 0.74 21.08 -32.10
CA SER A 50 0.00 19.88 -31.73
C SER A 50 0.87 18.64 -31.87
N VAL A 51 1.01 17.90 -30.77
CA VAL A 51 1.69 16.59 -30.78
C VAL A 51 0.93 15.61 -31.69
N VAL A 52 -0.40 15.71 -31.74
CA VAL A 52 -1.27 14.92 -32.61
C VAL A 52 -0.96 15.14 -34.09
N SER A 53 -0.65 16.36 -34.52
CA SER A 53 -0.28 16.64 -35.91
C SER A 53 1.09 16.08 -36.30
N LEU A 54 2.00 15.88 -35.34
CA LEU A 54 3.25 15.15 -35.57
C LEU A 54 3.01 13.64 -35.76
N PHE A 55 2.01 13.07 -35.07
CA PHE A 55 1.60 11.67 -35.27
C PHE A 55 0.75 11.47 -36.52
N ALA A 56 0.00 12.49 -36.94
CA ALA A 56 -0.85 12.46 -38.13
C ALA A 56 -0.10 12.85 -39.41
N SER A 57 1.17 13.28 -39.34
CA SER A 57 1.94 13.61 -40.53
C SER A 57 2.20 12.34 -41.35
N SER A 58 1.77 12.34 -42.61
CA SER A 58 1.93 11.24 -43.57
C SER A 58 3.37 11.06 -44.08
N SER A 59 4.33 11.86 -43.61
CA SER A 59 5.73 11.75 -44.01
C SER A 59 6.50 10.81 -43.06
N ASP A 60 7.28 9.89 -43.64
CA ASP A 60 8.11 8.92 -42.89
C ASP A 60 9.05 9.61 -41.87
N ILE A 61 9.47 10.84 -42.18
CA ILE A 61 10.36 11.64 -41.35
C ILE A 61 9.65 12.15 -40.09
N GLY A 62 8.41 12.66 -40.21
CA GLY A 62 7.65 13.17 -39.07
C GLY A 62 7.30 12.06 -38.07
N PHE A 63 6.92 10.89 -38.57
CA PHE A 63 6.66 9.71 -37.76
C PHE A 63 7.92 9.20 -37.03
N THR A 64 9.09 9.22 -37.68
CA THR A 64 10.37 8.82 -37.08
C THR A 64 10.79 9.77 -35.95
N ILE A 65 10.62 11.09 -36.14
CA ILE A 65 10.91 12.09 -35.11
C ILE A 65 9.98 11.90 -33.91
N ALA A 66 8.68 11.70 -34.14
CA ALA A 66 7.71 11.47 -33.07
C ALA A 66 8.06 10.23 -32.22
N LYS A 67 8.48 9.13 -32.86
CA LYS A 67 8.94 7.92 -32.17
C LYS A 67 10.19 8.17 -31.33
N LEU A 68 11.17 8.92 -31.86
CA LEU A 68 12.39 9.24 -31.14
C LEU A 68 12.12 10.11 -29.90
N VAL A 69 11.17 11.04 -30.01
CA VAL A 69 10.71 11.88 -28.89
C VAL A 69 10.06 11.02 -27.79
N ILE A 70 9.11 10.13 -28.14
CA ILE A 70 8.49 9.23 -27.15
C ILE A 70 9.55 8.33 -26.48
N CYS A 71 10.41 7.69 -27.27
CA CYS A 71 11.44 6.81 -26.74
C CYS A 71 12.37 7.54 -25.77
N SER A 72 12.76 8.78 -26.09
CA SER A 72 13.57 9.62 -25.20
C SER A 72 12.84 9.95 -23.90
N PHE A 73 11.53 10.30 -23.97
CA PHE A 73 10.73 10.52 -22.76
C PHE A 73 10.64 9.26 -21.90
N VAL A 74 10.30 8.10 -22.47
CA VAL A 74 10.22 6.83 -21.73
C VAL A 74 11.58 6.47 -21.10
N PHE A 75 12.67 6.67 -21.84
CA PHE A 75 14.02 6.42 -21.35
C PHE A 75 14.37 7.32 -20.16
N LEU A 76 14.09 8.62 -20.24
CA LEU A 76 14.32 9.56 -19.13
C LEU A 76 13.46 9.23 -17.91
N TYR A 77 12.20 8.85 -18.11
CA TYR A 77 11.33 8.40 -17.02
C TYR A 77 11.86 7.14 -16.30
N GLY A 78 12.62 6.30 -16.99
CA GLY A 78 13.31 5.15 -16.39
C GLY A 78 14.31 5.52 -15.30
N PHE A 79 14.81 6.77 -15.28
CA PHE A 79 15.77 7.23 -14.26
C PHE A 79 15.13 7.74 -12.97
N VAL A 80 13.80 7.95 -12.94
CA VAL A 80 13.10 8.53 -11.78
C VAL A 80 13.33 7.74 -10.47
N PRO A 81 13.29 6.38 -10.45
CA PRO A 81 13.59 5.61 -9.24
C PRO A 81 15.01 5.85 -8.70
N PHE A 82 15.99 6.03 -9.58
CA PHE A 82 17.38 6.29 -9.20
C PHE A 82 17.54 7.69 -8.60
N ILE A 83 16.87 8.68 -9.19
CA ILE A 83 16.84 10.05 -8.65
C ILE A 83 16.19 10.05 -7.26
N ALA A 84 15.06 9.34 -7.10
CA ALA A 84 14.40 9.19 -5.80
C ALA A 84 15.34 8.60 -4.73
N TYR A 85 16.10 7.55 -5.09
CA TYR A 85 17.12 6.98 -4.21
C TYR A 85 18.23 7.98 -3.84
N LEU A 86 18.74 8.76 -4.81
CA LEU A 86 19.77 9.77 -4.53
C LEU A 86 19.26 10.87 -3.58
N ILE A 87 18.01 11.31 -3.73
CA ILE A 87 17.39 12.28 -2.81
C ILE A 87 17.25 11.66 -1.42
N TYR A 88 16.81 10.40 -1.33
CA TYR A 88 16.76 9.70 -0.06
C TYR A 88 18.12 9.64 0.64
N VAL A 89 19.19 9.25 -0.07
CA VAL A 89 20.54 9.16 0.52
C VAL A 89 21.03 10.51 1.06
N LYS A 90 20.72 11.62 0.36
CA LYS A 90 21.09 12.98 0.79
C LYS A 90 20.26 13.48 1.97
N THR A 91 18.96 13.22 1.97
CA THR A 91 18.04 13.78 2.98
C THR A 91 17.91 12.90 4.22
N LYS A 92 18.16 11.59 4.09
CA LYS A 92 17.85 10.56 5.09
C LYS A 92 16.45 10.75 5.69
N SER A 93 15.50 11.08 4.82
CA SER A 93 14.14 11.41 5.20
C SER A 93 13.44 10.24 5.87
N VAL A 94 12.47 10.55 6.74
CA VAL A 94 11.58 9.58 7.40
C VAL A 94 10.11 9.93 7.15
N ILE A 95 9.83 10.42 5.94
CA ILE A 95 8.51 10.87 5.47
C ILE A 95 7.53 9.69 5.46
N SER A 96 8.01 8.50 5.10
CA SER A 96 7.24 7.25 5.13
C SER A 96 6.47 7.03 6.42
N ILE A 97 7.15 7.24 7.55
CA ILE A 97 6.58 7.08 8.89
C ILE A 97 5.50 8.13 9.19
N TYR A 98 5.71 9.39 8.76
CA TYR A 98 4.72 10.44 8.99
C TYR A 98 3.47 10.26 8.13
N VAL A 99 3.67 9.88 6.87
CA VAL A 99 2.58 9.61 5.92
C VAL A 99 1.75 8.43 6.39
N SER A 100 2.39 7.32 6.80
CA SER A 100 1.66 6.14 7.28
C SER A 100 0.81 6.43 8.52
N ARG A 101 1.33 7.27 9.44
CA ARG A 101 0.60 7.72 10.64
C ARG A 101 -0.61 8.59 10.30
N ALA A 102 -0.53 9.41 9.26
CA ALA A 102 -1.68 10.17 8.77
C ALA A 102 -2.74 9.22 8.18
N PHE A 103 -2.30 8.22 7.41
CA PHE A 103 -3.19 7.21 6.85
C PHE A 103 -3.89 6.36 7.89
N LEU A 104 -3.38 6.20 9.12
CA LEU A 104 -4.12 5.46 10.17
C LEU A 104 -5.52 6.02 10.41
N VAL A 105 -5.65 7.36 10.43
CA VAL A 105 -6.93 8.03 10.68
C VAL A 105 -7.83 7.92 9.45
N ILE A 106 -7.24 8.11 8.27
CA ILE A 106 -7.94 8.03 6.99
C ILE A 106 -8.48 6.62 6.76
N ASP A 107 -7.65 5.60 6.99
CA ASP A 107 -8.01 4.19 6.84
C ASP A 107 -9.13 3.81 7.81
N LEU A 108 -9.03 4.22 9.08
CA LEU A 108 -10.07 3.94 10.06
C LEU A 108 -11.42 4.53 9.63
N PHE A 109 -11.41 5.78 9.18
CA PHE A 109 -12.61 6.46 8.72
C PHE A 109 -13.16 5.84 7.42
N ALA A 110 -12.28 5.47 6.48
CA ALA A 110 -12.65 4.81 5.24
C ALA A 110 -13.28 3.43 5.51
N LEU A 111 -12.68 2.60 6.36
CA LEU A 111 -13.24 1.31 6.77
C LEU A 111 -14.61 1.50 7.42
N PHE A 112 -14.73 2.47 8.33
CA PHE A 112 -15.99 2.77 9.00
C PHE A 112 -17.09 3.14 7.99
N ILE A 113 -16.84 4.09 7.07
CA ILE A 113 -17.80 4.46 6.03
C ILE A 113 -18.16 3.26 5.16
N MET A 114 -17.17 2.48 4.75
CA MET A 114 -17.41 1.33 3.88
C MET A 114 -18.27 0.27 4.56
N MET A 115 -18.15 0.08 5.88
CA MET A 115 -19.08 -0.78 6.63
C MET A 115 -20.53 -0.29 6.56
N PHE A 116 -20.79 1.03 6.57
CA PHE A 116 -22.15 1.57 6.38
C PHE A 116 -22.68 1.33 4.96
N PHE A 117 -21.81 1.28 3.96
CA PHE A 117 -22.23 0.99 2.59
C PHE A 117 -22.78 -0.43 2.41
N MET A 118 -22.74 -1.29 3.45
CA MET A 118 -23.46 -2.55 3.43
C MET A 118 -25.00 -2.42 3.51
N PHE A 119 -25.53 -1.31 4.04
CA PHE A 119 -26.98 -1.15 4.19
C PHE A 119 -27.74 -1.16 2.85
N PRO A 120 -27.43 -0.26 1.90
CA PRO A 120 -28.10 -0.26 0.60
C PRO A 120 -27.71 -1.47 -0.22
N TYR A 121 -28.71 -2.12 -0.83
CA TYR A 121 -28.54 -3.37 -1.57
C TYR A 121 -27.52 -3.26 -2.72
N GLU A 122 -27.53 -2.13 -3.43
CA GLU A 122 -26.65 -1.88 -4.57
C GLU A 122 -25.18 -1.71 -4.18
N LEU A 123 -24.93 -1.29 -2.93
CA LEU A 123 -23.58 -1.05 -2.42
C LEU A 123 -22.99 -2.25 -1.67
N ARG A 124 -23.63 -3.40 -1.72
CA ARG A 124 -23.15 -4.62 -1.06
C ARG A 124 -22.04 -5.31 -1.85
N PRO A 125 -20.93 -5.73 -1.22
CA PRO A 125 -19.82 -6.41 -1.90
C PRO A 125 -20.18 -7.83 -2.39
N TYR A 126 -21.31 -8.39 -1.95
CA TYR A 126 -21.76 -9.72 -2.35
C TYR A 126 -22.15 -9.80 -3.84
N ASN A 127 -22.90 -8.81 -4.30
CA ASN A 127 -23.47 -8.79 -5.66
C ASN A 127 -22.72 -7.84 -6.59
N ASN A 128 -22.23 -6.71 -6.06
CA ASN A 128 -21.56 -5.70 -6.87
C ASN A 128 -20.06 -5.98 -7.00
N ARG A 129 -19.60 -6.25 -8.22
CA ARG A 129 -18.19 -6.55 -8.50
C ARG A 129 -17.25 -5.40 -8.17
N VAL A 130 -17.63 -4.17 -8.52
CA VAL A 130 -16.77 -3.00 -8.34
C VAL A 130 -16.53 -2.77 -6.86
N ILE A 131 -17.59 -2.87 -6.08
CA ILE A 131 -17.52 -2.63 -4.64
C ILE A 131 -16.74 -3.72 -3.93
N TYR A 132 -16.93 -4.98 -4.30
CA TYR A 132 -16.09 -6.06 -3.82
C TYR A 132 -14.58 -5.80 -4.04
N ILE A 133 -14.21 -5.29 -5.22
CA ILE A 133 -12.81 -4.94 -5.53
C ILE A 133 -12.35 -3.80 -4.62
N ILE A 134 -13.16 -2.76 -4.45
CA ILE A 134 -12.83 -1.62 -3.58
C ILE A 134 -12.64 -2.08 -2.12
N TYR A 135 -13.49 -2.97 -1.60
CA TYR A 135 -13.35 -3.53 -0.26
C TYR A 135 -12.00 -4.25 -0.09
N ASN A 136 -11.65 -5.16 -1.00
CA ASN A 136 -10.39 -5.90 -0.92
C ASN A 136 -9.16 -4.98 -1.08
N LEU A 137 -9.24 -3.97 -1.96
CA LEU A 137 -8.17 -2.98 -2.13
C LEU A 137 -7.99 -2.12 -0.88
N LEU A 138 -9.09 -1.64 -0.28
CA LEU A 138 -9.03 -0.86 0.95
C LEU A 138 -8.41 -1.67 2.09
N LEU A 139 -8.84 -2.92 2.26
CA LEU A 139 -8.28 -3.82 3.27
C LEU A 139 -6.78 -4.06 3.05
N ALA A 140 -6.37 -4.38 1.82
CA ALA A 140 -4.97 -4.57 1.48
C ALA A 140 -4.14 -3.31 1.77
N PHE A 141 -4.66 -2.14 1.40
CA PHE A 141 -4.03 -0.85 1.68
C PHE A 141 -3.86 -0.62 3.19
N THR A 142 -4.89 -0.88 4.00
CA THR A 142 -4.81 -0.76 5.46
C THR A 142 -3.77 -1.70 6.06
N VAL A 143 -3.73 -2.97 5.63
CA VAL A 143 -2.74 -3.95 6.13
C VAL A 143 -1.33 -3.50 5.80
N ILE A 144 -1.09 -3.04 4.57
CA ILE A 144 0.22 -2.49 4.16
C ILE A 144 0.57 -1.27 5.01
N ASN A 145 -0.35 -0.33 5.19
CA ASN A 145 -0.13 0.87 6.00
C ASN A 145 0.24 0.55 7.46
N LEU A 146 -0.39 -0.47 8.05
CA LEU A 146 -0.05 -0.95 9.39
C LEU A 146 1.40 -1.47 9.51
N MET A 147 1.97 -2.01 8.42
CA MET A 147 3.37 -2.47 8.38
C MET A 147 4.37 -1.31 8.27
N PHE A 148 4.05 -0.27 7.49
CA PHE A 148 4.89 0.94 7.38
C PHE A 148 4.83 1.82 8.63
N THR A 149 3.79 1.66 9.44
CA THR A 149 3.58 2.47 10.62
C THR A 149 4.51 2.06 11.76
N ARG A 150 5.58 2.85 11.91
CA ARG A 150 6.56 2.71 12.98
C ARG A 150 6.15 3.42 14.26
N MET A 151 5.85 2.61 15.27
CA MET A 151 5.44 3.04 16.62
C MET A 151 6.56 2.97 17.66
N ASP A 152 7.70 2.39 17.30
CA ASP A 152 8.95 2.39 18.05
C ASP A 152 9.58 3.79 18.18
N LYS A 153 9.33 4.67 17.20
CA LYS A 153 9.76 6.08 17.24
C LYS A 153 8.78 6.96 18.01
N LYS A 154 9.26 8.09 18.55
CA LYS A 154 8.45 9.08 19.30
C LYS A 154 7.16 9.45 18.53
N THR A 155 6.01 9.21 19.16
CA THR A 155 4.66 9.42 18.63
C THR A 155 3.75 10.02 19.68
N ASN A 156 2.69 10.70 19.24
CA ASN A 156 1.64 11.20 20.12
C ASN A 156 0.74 10.04 20.59
N ILE A 157 0.13 10.19 21.77
CA ILE A 157 -0.81 9.24 22.36
C ILE A 157 -1.99 8.95 21.43
N PHE A 158 -2.47 9.97 20.70
CA PHE A 158 -3.56 9.82 19.73
C PHE A 158 -3.18 8.83 18.62
N THR A 159 -1.99 8.96 18.03
CA THR A 159 -1.51 8.06 16.98
C THR A 159 -1.36 6.63 17.50
N LYS A 160 -0.87 6.47 18.75
CA LYS A 160 -0.77 5.16 19.40
C LYS A 160 -2.14 4.52 19.61
N ALA A 161 -3.12 5.29 20.07
CA ALA A 161 -4.51 4.81 20.22
C ALA A 161 -5.11 4.38 18.88
N MET A 162 -4.92 5.17 17.82
CA MET A 162 -5.38 4.82 16.46
C MET A 162 -4.76 3.51 15.97
N TYR A 163 -3.48 3.26 16.26
CA TYR A 163 -2.81 2.02 15.88
C TYR A 163 -3.29 0.79 16.65
N VAL A 164 -3.86 0.97 17.84
CA VAL A 164 -4.51 -0.12 18.58
C VAL A 164 -5.91 -0.40 18.01
N ILE A 165 -6.66 0.65 17.65
CA ILE A 165 -8.05 0.54 17.20
C ILE A 165 -8.15 0.04 15.75
N LEU A 166 -7.31 0.57 14.85
CA LEU A 166 -7.37 0.29 13.41
C LEU A 166 -7.29 -1.21 13.06
N PRO A 167 -6.36 -2.01 13.61
CA PRO A 167 -6.30 -3.44 13.34
C PRO A 167 -7.58 -4.19 13.72
N ILE A 168 -8.26 -3.76 14.79
CA ILE A 168 -9.53 -4.37 15.26
C ILE A 168 -10.65 -4.08 14.26
N PHE A 169 -10.76 -2.83 13.79
CA PHE A 169 -11.73 -2.46 12.75
C PHE A 169 -11.43 -3.17 11.43
N ALA A 170 -10.16 -3.25 11.05
CA ALA A 170 -9.73 -3.99 9.87
C ALA A 170 -10.05 -5.50 9.97
N LEU A 171 -9.95 -6.11 11.16
CA LEU A 171 -10.36 -7.50 11.37
C LEU A 171 -11.85 -7.72 11.10
N VAL A 172 -12.70 -6.85 11.66
CA VAL A 172 -14.15 -6.94 11.43
C VAL A 172 -14.46 -6.74 9.94
N PHE A 173 -13.77 -5.79 9.30
CA PHE A 173 -13.90 -5.54 7.87
C PHE A 173 -13.42 -6.70 7.00
N ASP A 174 -12.35 -7.37 7.39
CA ASP A 174 -11.81 -8.55 6.72
C ASP A 174 -12.80 -9.72 6.77
N ILE A 175 -13.47 -9.96 7.89
CA ILE A 175 -14.55 -10.95 7.99
C ILE A 175 -15.63 -10.67 6.94
N LEU A 176 -16.02 -9.41 6.74
CA LEU A 176 -17.00 -9.02 5.72
C LEU A 176 -16.49 -9.23 4.29
N SER A 177 -15.22 -8.94 4.03
CA SER A 177 -14.58 -9.18 2.72
C SER A 177 -14.47 -10.69 2.42
N MET A 178 -14.14 -11.48 3.44
CA MET A 178 -14.01 -12.93 3.37
C MET A 178 -15.37 -13.59 3.13
N THR A 179 -16.43 -13.21 3.84
CA THR A 179 -17.79 -13.73 3.59
C THR A 179 -18.29 -13.36 2.20
N ALA A 180 -18.02 -12.14 1.71
CA ALA A 180 -18.34 -11.75 0.34
C ALA A 180 -17.59 -12.62 -0.68
N SER A 181 -16.31 -12.92 -0.41
CA SER A 181 -15.52 -13.81 -1.27
C SER A 181 -16.11 -15.22 -1.33
N ILE A 182 -16.47 -15.79 -0.17
CA ILE A 182 -17.11 -17.12 -0.07
C ILE A 182 -18.44 -17.14 -0.83
N TYR A 183 -19.32 -16.16 -0.59
CA TYR A 183 -20.60 -16.03 -1.31
C TYR A 183 -20.41 -16.04 -2.82
N ARG A 184 -19.38 -15.35 -3.32
CA ARG A 184 -19.12 -15.27 -4.76
C ARG A 184 -18.51 -16.55 -5.35
N ILE A 185 -17.83 -17.35 -4.55
CA ILE A 185 -17.39 -18.69 -4.99
C ILE A 185 -18.59 -19.63 -5.06
N VAL A 186 -19.45 -19.62 -4.04
CA VAL A 186 -20.63 -20.48 -3.99
C VAL A 186 -21.60 -20.18 -5.15
N ASN A 187 -21.87 -18.90 -5.44
CA ASN A 187 -22.88 -18.53 -6.44
C ASN A 187 -22.34 -18.39 -7.87
N TYR A 188 -21.08 -17.97 -8.04
CA TYR A 188 -20.52 -17.66 -9.36
C TYR A 188 -19.35 -18.59 -9.72
N GLY A 189 -19.19 -19.71 -9.00
CA GLY A 189 -18.13 -20.70 -9.22
C GLY A 189 -16.74 -20.27 -8.75
N LEU A 190 -15.83 -21.25 -8.70
CA LEU A 190 -14.44 -21.04 -8.30
C LEU A 190 -13.60 -20.59 -9.50
N THR A 191 -12.85 -19.49 -9.33
CA THR A 191 -11.93 -18.95 -10.33
C THR A 191 -10.59 -18.64 -9.68
N PRO A 192 -9.47 -18.58 -10.45
CA PRO A 192 -8.15 -18.36 -9.86
C PRO A 192 -8.11 -17.08 -9.02
N ASN A 193 -8.69 -16.00 -9.53
CA ASN A 193 -8.74 -14.70 -8.83
C ASN A 193 -9.50 -14.78 -7.51
N LYS A 194 -10.62 -15.51 -7.45
CA LYS A 194 -11.40 -15.65 -6.21
C LYS A 194 -10.67 -16.53 -5.19
N LEU A 195 -9.98 -17.58 -5.65
CA LEU A 195 -9.15 -18.43 -4.81
C LEU A 195 -8.02 -17.62 -4.18
N THR A 196 -7.29 -16.85 -4.99
CA THR A 196 -6.23 -15.95 -4.52
C THR A 196 -6.75 -14.99 -3.45
N LEU A 197 -7.92 -14.38 -3.68
CA LEU A 197 -8.49 -13.41 -2.76
C LEU A 197 -8.94 -14.04 -1.44
N ILE A 198 -9.51 -15.24 -1.44
CA ILE A 198 -9.84 -15.93 -0.19
C ILE A 198 -8.58 -16.25 0.62
N ILE A 199 -7.56 -16.81 -0.03
CA ILE A 199 -6.30 -17.13 0.67
C ILE A 199 -5.66 -15.84 1.21
N LEU A 200 -5.66 -14.76 0.43
CA LEU A 200 -5.14 -13.47 0.86
C LEU A 200 -5.91 -12.91 2.08
N ASN A 201 -7.25 -12.97 2.07
CA ASN A 201 -8.06 -12.54 3.20
C ASN A 201 -7.76 -13.41 4.45
N ILE A 202 -7.55 -14.73 4.31
CA ILE A 202 -7.12 -15.58 5.44
C ILE A 202 -5.75 -15.14 5.99
N ILE A 203 -4.79 -14.81 5.11
CA ILE A 203 -3.48 -14.30 5.54
C ILE A 203 -3.63 -12.95 6.27
N PHE A 204 -4.46 -12.05 5.73
CA PHE A 204 -4.79 -10.77 6.38
C PHE A 204 -5.43 -10.99 7.76
N PHE A 205 -6.39 -11.90 7.86
CA PHE A 205 -7.05 -12.24 9.11
C PHE A 205 -6.05 -12.63 10.20
N ILE A 206 -5.18 -13.60 9.90
CA ILE A 206 -4.16 -14.08 10.85
C ILE A 206 -3.18 -12.95 11.20
N HIS A 207 -2.74 -12.18 10.20
CA HIS A 207 -1.82 -11.07 10.42
C HIS A 207 -2.42 -9.98 11.32
N LEU A 208 -3.67 -9.61 11.07
CA LEU A 208 -4.38 -8.58 11.83
C LEU A 208 -4.69 -9.05 13.27
N ILE A 209 -4.97 -10.35 13.49
CA ILE A 209 -5.06 -10.93 14.85
C ILE A 209 -3.72 -10.77 15.56
N PHE A 210 -2.62 -11.12 14.88
CA PHE A 210 -1.29 -11.02 15.45
C PHE A 210 -0.92 -9.58 15.82
N ILE A 211 -1.20 -8.61 14.94
CA ILE A 211 -1.03 -7.19 15.22
C ILE A 211 -1.88 -6.79 16.44
N SER A 212 -3.18 -7.11 16.43
CA SER A 212 -4.12 -6.69 17.49
C SER A 212 -3.71 -7.22 18.87
N ILE A 213 -3.38 -8.52 18.98
CA ILE A 213 -2.95 -9.11 20.26
C ILE A 213 -1.69 -8.42 20.76
N ASN A 214 -0.73 -8.19 19.87
CA ASN A 214 0.56 -7.60 20.24
C ASN A 214 0.41 -6.12 20.67
N THR A 215 -0.40 -5.34 19.95
CA THR A 215 -0.64 -3.93 20.29
C THR A 215 -1.45 -3.78 21.57
N ILE A 216 -2.49 -4.60 21.78
CA ILE A 216 -3.29 -4.60 23.01
C ILE A 216 -2.42 -5.00 24.22
N LYS A 217 -1.62 -6.06 24.10
CA LYS A 217 -0.73 -6.50 25.18
C LYS A 217 0.30 -5.43 25.54
N SER A 218 0.92 -4.81 24.53
CA SER A 218 1.85 -3.69 24.73
C SER A 218 1.17 -2.50 25.42
N PHE A 219 -0.05 -2.17 24.99
CA PHE A 219 -0.84 -1.09 25.56
C PHE A 219 -1.17 -1.35 27.04
N ILE A 220 -1.69 -2.53 27.38
CA ILE A 220 -2.04 -2.91 28.76
C ILE A 220 -0.80 -2.89 29.67
N ASN A 221 0.31 -3.49 29.24
CA ASN A 221 1.55 -3.53 30.02
C ASN A 221 2.08 -2.11 30.32
N SER A 222 1.86 -1.16 29.41
CA SER A 222 2.24 0.25 29.61
C SER A 222 1.43 0.95 30.71
N PHE A 223 0.22 0.48 31.06
CA PHE A 223 -0.54 1.02 32.18
C PHE A 223 -0.15 0.39 33.52
N GLN A 224 0.29 -0.88 33.50
CA GLN A 224 0.68 -1.62 34.70
C GLN A 224 2.04 -1.19 35.26
N ASN A 225 3.02 -0.85 34.40
CA ASN A 225 4.36 -0.42 34.81
C ASN A 225 4.45 1.10 35.09
N ARG A 226 3.44 1.69 35.74
CA ARG A 226 3.39 3.12 36.10
C ARG A 226 4.26 3.42 37.33
N GLU A 227 5.57 3.21 37.22
CA GLU A 227 6.53 3.69 38.20
C GLU A 227 7.26 4.91 37.60
N ASP A 228 6.85 6.10 38.06
CA ASP A 228 7.58 7.38 38.10
C ASP A 228 7.80 8.30 36.89
N ASN A 229 7.40 8.00 35.65
CA ASN A 229 7.66 8.94 34.53
C ASN A 229 6.38 9.40 33.83
N ASN A 230 6.09 10.71 33.88
CA ASN A 230 4.96 11.44 33.27
C ASN A 230 4.82 11.32 31.72
N THR A 231 5.45 10.33 31.08
CA THR A 231 5.35 10.07 29.64
C THR A 231 4.97 8.63 29.39
N LEU A 232 3.80 8.41 28.77
CA LEU A 232 3.32 7.09 28.33
C LEU A 232 4.24 6.54 27.23
N ASN A 233 5.35 5.92 27.64
CA ASN A 233 6.27 5.20 26.77
C ASN A 233 5.73 3.82 26.42
N ILE A 234 4.57 3.78 25.76
CA ILE A 234 4.07 2.55 25.12
C ILE A 234 5.06 2.19 24.01
N ILE A 235 5.79 1.09 24.20
CA ILE A 235 6.72 0.51 23.23
C ILE A 235 5.97 -0.60 22.49
N ILE A 236 5.60 -0.35 21.23
CA ILE A 236 4.92 -1.33 20.39
C ILE A 236 6.00 -2.08 19.60
N SER A 237 6.03 -3.41 19.71
CA SER A 237 7.09 -4.21 19.10
C SER A 237 6.95 -4.27 17.58
N SER A 238 8.08 -4.24 16.87
CA SER A 238 8.19 -4.44 15.41
C SER A 238 7.85 -5.87 14.94
N LYS A 239 7.63 -6.82 15.85
CA LYS A 239 7.40 -8.26 15.57
C LYS A 239 6.40 -8.57 14.44
N PRO A 240 5.25 -7.89 14.31
CA PRO A 240 4.30 -8.18 13.23
C PRO A 240 4.87 -8.03 11.82
N ILE A 241 5.96 -7.29 11.64
CA ILE A 241 6.59 -7.10 10.33
C ILE A 241 7.15 -8.39 9.72
N ILE A 242 7.32 -9.46 10.51
CA ILE A 242 7.81 -10.74 10.00
C ILE A 242 6.84 -11.38 8.98
N PHE A 243 5.57 -10.97 8.98
CA PHE A 243 4.58 -11.40 7.99
C PHE A 243 4.93 -11.01 6.56
N VAL A 244 5.89 -10.10 6.35
CA VAL A 244 6.43 -9.79 5.01
C VAL A 244 6.89 -11.05 4.28
N TYR A 245 7.51 -12.00 5.00
CA TYR A 245 7.95 -13.25 4.40
C TYR A 245 6.77 -14.13 3.97
N VAL A 246 5.67 -14.13 4.74
CA VAL A 246 4.44 -14.84 4.37
C VAL A 246 3.85 -14.24 3.09
N TYR A 247 3.78 -12.90 3.00
CA TYR A 247 3.31 -12.22 1.79
C TYR A 247 4.23 -12.48 0.58
N PHE A 248 5.54 -12.54 0.79
CA PHE A 248 6.49 -12.85 -0.27
C PHE A 248 6.30 -14.26 -0.82
N VAL A 249 6.23 -15.27 0.06
CA VAL A 249 5.98 -16.67 -0.33
C VAL A 249 4.62 -16.79 -1.05
N PHE A 250 3.59 -16.12 -0.52
CA PHE A 250 2.28 -16.13 -1.16
C PHE A 250 2.30 -15.45 -2.54
N SER A 251 3.03 -14.34 -2.70
CA SER A 251 3.20 -13.69 -4.00
C SER A 251 3.89 -14.61 -5.01
N LEU A 252 4.91 -15.37 -4.61
CA LEU A 252 5.55 -16.36 -5.47
C LEU A 252 4.56 -17.46 -5.87
N PHE A 253 3.78 -17.95 -4.92
CA PHE A 253 2.72 -18.94 -5.20
C PHE A 253 1.71 -18.40 -6.24
N VAL A 254 1.24 -17.17 -6.08
CA VAL A 254 0.27 -16.56 -7.01
C VAL A 254 0.88 -16.32 -8.39
N CYS A 255 2.12 -15.85 -8.47
CA CYS A 255 2.77 -15.55 -9.75
C CYS A 255 3.16 -16.81 -10.54
N PHE A 256 3.59 -17.88 -9.86
CA PHE A 256 4.15 -19.05 -10.55
C PHE A 256 3.22 -20.26 -10.52
N VAL A 257 2.52 -20.52 -9.42
CA VAL A 257 1.74 -21.76 -9.26
C VAL A 257 0.33 -21.61 -9.83
N ILE A 258 -0.34 -20.48 -9.59
CA ILE A 258 -1.72 -20.28 -10.05
C ILE A 258 -1.85 -20.33 -11.58
N PRO A 259 -0.98 -19.69 -12.39
CA PRO A 259 -1.04 -19.82 -13.84
C PRO A 259 -0.92 -21.27 -14.30
N ILE A 260 -0.03 -22.06 -13.69
CA ILE A 260 0.20 -23.47 -14.06
C ILE A 260 -1.06 -24.32 -13.80
N ILE A 261 -1.76 -24.08 -12.68
CA ILE A 261 -2.97 -24.83 -12.31
C ILE A 261 -4.11 -24.62 -13.33
N TYR A 262 -4.16 -23.46 -13.99
CA TYR A 262 -5.28 -23.07 -14.87
C TYR A 262 -4.92 -23.00 -16.36
N ILE A 263 -3.66 -23.21 -16.72
CA ILE A 263 -3.23 -23.44 -18.10
C ILE A 263 -3.54 -24.90 -18.53
N ASN A 264 -3.63 -25.82 -17.55
CA ASN A 264 -4.13 -27.19 -17.74
C ASN A 264 -5.64 -27.28 -17.49
#